data_AF-A0A841K152-F1
#
_entry.id   AF-A0A841K152-F1
#
_cell.length_a   1.000
_cell.length_b   1.000
_cell.length_c   1.000
_cell.angle_alpha   90.00
_cell.angle_beta   90.00
_cell.angle_gamma   90.00
#
_symmetry.space_group_name_H-M   'P 1'
#
loop_
_entity.id
_entity.type
_entity.pdbx_description
1 polymer ?
#
loop_
_entity_poly.entity_id
_entity_poly.type
_entity_poly.pdbx_seq_one_letter_code
_entity_poly.pdbx_strand_id
1 'polypeptide(L)'
;MKRIVPALLVLMCAASAYSQSGEHIIPAGSLISCTVSEPKLSSKTTAIGDPVLCQIGHSERYGRSVLPYNSYLVGRFEDYKDPGHFVGKGWMELRFDRMVIEPDTTIPIDAKVVAVPGYNVDRDGRIVGKGHETRDIVTWSIPVLWPIDLIMLPMRGPRPTLKEETRLTLKVMDDLAVPTTEAPQQEPSGLLRRQPTSYTPPPPPEPAPSPVAMSYIPAPPVYYYPAPARTVWMYRNGYAYRVTIP
;
A
#
# COMPACT_ATOMS: atom_id res chain seq x y z
N MET A 1 56.77 30.02 -13.37
CA MET A 1 55.58 29.85 -14.24
C MET A 1 55.18 28.39 -14.53
N LYS A 2 56.07 27.39 -14.49
CA LYS A 2 55.75 25.98 -14.80
C LYS A 2 54.89 25.19 -13.79
N ARG A 3 54.70 25.69 -12.56
CA ARG A 3 53.94 24.98 -11.49
C ARG A 3 52.45 25.36 -11.39
N ILE A 4 52.02 26.38 -12.14
CA ILE A 4 50.63 26.88 -12.08
C ILE A 4 49.70 26.02 -12.96
N VAL A 5 50.23 25.47 -14.05
CA VAL A 5 49.50 24.63 -15.00
C VAL A 5 48.95 23.32 -14.38
N PRO A 6 49.72 22.52 -13.61
CA PRO A 6 49.16 21.31 -13.01
C PRO A 6 48.12 21.61 -11.92
N ALA A 7 48.27 22.73 -11.19
CA ALA A 7 47.32 23.11 -10.14
C ALA A 7 45.95 23.52 -10.72
N LEU A 8 45.94 24.19 -11.87
CA LEU A 8 44.70 24.61 -12.54
C LEU A 8 43.94 23.42 -13.15
N LEU A 9 44.67 22.42 -13.65
CA LEU A 9 44.08 21.20 -14.22
C LEU A 9 43.40 20.32 -13.15
N VAL A 10 43.98 20.22 -11.96
CA VAL A 10 43.39 19.49 -10.82
C VAL A 10 42.12 20.20 -10.33
N LEU A 11 42.08 21.53 -10.34
CA LEU A 11 40.92 22.30 -9.91
C LEU A 11 39.72 22.16 -10.89
N MET A 12 39.98 22.06 -12.20
CA MET A 12 38.91 21.83 -13.19
C MET A 12 38.37 20.39 -13.18
N CYS A 13 39.19 19.38 -12.87
CA CYS A 13 38.71 18.00 -12.71
C CYS A 13 37.89 17.78 -11.43
N ALA A 14 38.12 18.57 -10.37
CA ALA A 14 37.36 18.45 -9.12
C ALA A 14 35.93 19.03 -9.25
N ALA A 15 35.71 20.00 -10.15
CA ALA A 15 34.41 20.64 -10.33
C ALA A 15 33.37 19.72 -11.00
N SER A 16 33.79 18.74 -11.79
CA SER A 16 32.89 17.78 -12.48
C SER A 16 32.35 16.67 -11.58
N ALA A 17 32.81 16.57 -10.32
CA ALA A 17 32.39 15.52 -9.40
C ALA A 17 31.10 15.85 -8.61
N TYR A 18 30.58 17.07 -8.72
CA TYR A 18 29.29 17.44 -8.11
C TYR A 18 28.15 17.20 -9.09
N SER A 19 27.89 15.93 -9.43
CA SER A 19 26.58 15.53 -9.95
C SER A 19 25.58 15.73 -8.83
N GLN A 20 24.84 16.83 -8.87
CA GLN A 20 23.66 17.03 -8.06
C GLN A 20 22.64 15.97 -8.47
N SER A 21 22.49 14.94 -7.62
CA SER A 21 21.28 14.10 -7.60
C SER A 21 20.10 15.05 -7.41
N GLY A 22 19.44 15.41 -8.51
CA GLY A 22 18.34 16.36 -8.48
C GLY A 22 17.14 15.71 -7.83
N GLU A 23 16.93 15.95 -6.54
CA GLU A 23 15.65 15.69 -5.91
C GLU A 23 14.60 16.54 -6.61
N HIS A 24 13.62 15.89 -7.24
CA HIS A 24 12.54 16.59 -7.91
C HIS A 24 11.39 16.81 -6.93
N ILE A 25 11.11 18.06 -6.60
CA ILE A 25 10.07 18.40 -5.62
C ILE A 25 8.71 18.48 -6.32
N ILE A 26 7.77 17.64 -5.86
CA ILE A 26 6.34 17.78 -6.14
C ILE A 26 5.77 18.74 -5.11
N PRO A 27 5.33 19.94 -5.49
CA PRO A 27 4.79 20.90 -4.57
C PRO A 27 3.41 20.48 -4.07
N ALA A 28 3.07 20.93 -2.87
CA ALA A 28 1.74 20.92 -2.32
C ALA A 28 0.74 21.52 -3.32
N GLY A 29 -0.42 20.89 -3.42
CA GLY A 29 -1.47 21.23 -4.37
C GLY A 29 -1.32 20.62 -5.76
N SER A 30 -0.27 19.85 -6.02
CA SER A 30 -0.14 19.08 -7.26
C SER A 30 -1.29 18.05 -7.39
N LEU A 31 -1.78 17.86 -8.63
CA LEU A 31 -2.80 16.86 -8.94
C LEU A 31 -2.15 15.60 -9.52
N ILE A 32 -2.44 14.45 -8.92
CA ILE A 32 -1.97 13.13 -9.35
C ILE A 32 -3.18 12.30 -9.76
N SER A 33 -3.16 11.74 -10.97
CA SER A 33 -4.16 10.77 -11.40
C SER A 33 -3.71 9.34 -11.07
N CYS A 34 -4.59 8.53 -10.50
CA CYS A 34 -4.33 7.12 -10.23
C CYS A 34 -5.57 6.26 -10.52
N THR A 35 -5.42 4.94 -10.65
CA THR A 35 -6.52 3.98 -10.84
C THR A 35 -6.59 3.02 -9.67
N VAL A 36 -7.77 2.91 -9.05
CA VAL A 36 -8.01 2.01 -7.92
C VAL A 36 -7.95 0.56 -8.39
N SER A 37 -7.16 -0.26 -7.71
CA SER A 37 -7.06 -1.69 -8.01
C SER A 37 -8.07 -2.56 -7.26
N GLU A 38 -8.65 -2.08 -6.17
CA GLU A 38 -9.63 -2.86 -5.40
C GLU A 38 -10.98 -3.01 -6.14
N PRO A 39 -11.56 -4.22 -6.13
CA PRO A 39 -12.90 -4.41 -6.64
C PRO A 39 -13.96 -3.86 -5.67
N LYS A 40 -14.90 -3.08 -6.21
CA LYS A 40 -16.13 -2.63 -5.51
C LYS A 40 -15.86 -1.98 -4.16
N LEU A 41 -15.06 -0.93 -4.13
CA LEU A 41 -14.75 -0.21 -2.89
C LEU A 41 -15.97 0.59 -2.40
N SER A 42 -16.45 0.28 -1.19
CA SER A 42 -17.68 0.85 -0.62
C SER A 42 -17.76 0.63 0.89
N SER A 43 -18.56 1.43 1.59
CA SER A 43 -18.83 1.23 3.03
C SER A 43 -19.44 -0.13 3.38
N LYS A 44 -19.93 -0.89 2.39
CA LYS A 44 -20.43 -2.26 2.59
C LYS A 44 -19.34 -3.33 2.54
N THR A 45 -18.32 -3.12 1.71
CA THR A 45 -17.29 -4.12 1.36
C THR A 45 -15.97 -3.86 2.07
N THR A 46 -15.75 -2.63 2.53
CA THR A 46 -14.49 -2.15 3.09
C THR A 46 -14.75 -1.56 4.47
N ALA A 47 -13.96 -1.96 5.46
CA ALA A 47 -13.99 -1.44 6.81
C ALA A 47 -13.05 -0.23 6.98
N ILE A 48 -13.27 0.57 8.02
CA ILE A 48 -12.38 1.68 8.38
C ILE A 48 -11.00 1.11 8.73
N GLY A 49 -9.96 1.64 8.09
CA GLY A 49 -8.57 1.20 8.23
C GLY A 49 -8.12 0.19 7.20
N ASP A 50 -9.00 -0.35 6.36
CA ASP A 50 -8.62 -1.26 5.29
C ASP A 50 -7.71 -0.55 4.28
N PRO A 51 -6.64 -1.21 3.81
CA PRO A 51 -5.71 -0.63 2.85
C PRO A 51 -6.35 -0.51 1.46
N VAL A 52 -5.99 0.56 0.75
CA VAL A 52 -6.46 0.86 -0.62
C VAL A 52 -5.25 1.12 -1.50
N LEU A 53 -5.13 0.39 -2.61
CA LEU A 53 -4.08 0.53 -3.60
C LEU A 53 -4.60 1.28 -4.82
N CYS A 54 -3.84 2.29 -5.24
CA CYS A 54 -4.11 3.05 -6.44
C CYS A 54 -2.85 3.09 -7.31
N GLN A 55 -2.91 2.50 -8.50
CA GLN A 55 -1.80 2.54 -9.44
C GLN A 55 -1.68 3.94 -10.04
N ILE A 56 -0.48 4.54 -9.99
CA ILE A 56 -0.28 5.90 -10.48
C ILE A 56 -0.31 5.90 -12.01
N GLY A 57 -1.08 6.83 -12.58
CA GLY A 57 -1.08 7.11 -14.01
C GLY A 57 0.12 7.96 -14.42
N HIS A 58 0.41 7.98 -15.72
CA HIS A 58 1.48 8.81 -16.27
C HIS A 58 1.28 10.29 -15.91
N SER A 59 2.32 10.93 -15.35
CA SER A 59 2.29 12.34 -14.98
C SER A 59 3.52 13.07 -15.53
N GLU A 60 3.26 14.05 -16.39
CA GLU A 60 4.29 14.88 -16.99
C GLU A 60 4.16 16.32 -16.53
N ARG A 61 5.30 16.94 -16.23
CA ARG A 61 5.38 18.38 -15.98
C ARG A 61 6.57 18.93 -16.74
N TYR A 62 6.32 20.00 -17.49
CA TYR A 62 7.33 20.67 -18.33
C TYR A 62 8.05 19.70 -19.29
N GLY A 63 7.32 18.70 -19.83
CA GLY A 63 7.88 17.71 -20.76
C GLY A 63 8.81 16.68 -20.12
N ARG A 64 8.81 16.55 -18.78
CA ARG A 64 9.53 15.52 -18.04
C ARG A 64 8.56 14.69 -17.20
N SER A 65 8.79 13.38 -17.12
CA SER A 65 8.04 12.50 -16.22
C SER A 65 8.37 12.87 -14.78
N VAL A 66 7.36 13.23 -14.00
CA VAL A 66 7.52 13.61 -12.58
C VAL A 66 7.57 12.38 -11.69
N LEU A 67 6.82 11.35 -12.08
CA LEU A 67 6.73 10.08 -11.36
C LEU A 67 7.25 8.96 -12.27
N PRO A 68 8.02 8.00 -11.73
CA PRO A 68 8.44 6.81 -12.46
C PRO A 68 7.24 5.89 -12.73
N TYR A 69 7.38 5.06 -13.76
CA TYR A 69 6.40 4.03 -14.11
C TYR A 69 6.26 3.00 -12.99
N ASN A 70 5.08 2.36 -12.93
CA ASN A 70 4.72 1.34 -11.94
C ASN A 70 4.79 1.81 -10.48
N SER A 71 4.81 3.12 -10.25
CA SER A 71 4.59 3.65 -8.91
C SER A 71 3.13 3.45 -8.51
N TYR A 72 2.89 3.20 -7.23
CA TYR A 72 1.54 3.04 -6.70
C TYR A 72 1.39 3.78 -5.37
N LEU A 73 0.17 4.20 -5.10
CA LEU A 73 -0.22 4.83 -3.86
C LEU A 73 -0.88 3.80 -2.98
N VAL A 74 -0.48 3.78 -1.73
CA VAL A 74 -1.17 3.04 -0.69
C VAL A 74 -1.83 4.05 0.23
N GLY A 75 -3.08 3.76 0.53
CA GLY A 75 -3.90 4.54 1.42
C GLY A 75 -4.77 3.65 2.27
N ARG A 76 -5.75 4.26 2.91
CA ARG A 76 -6.70 3.61 3.79
C ARG A 76 -8.07 4.22 3.64
N PHE A 77 -9.08 3.38 3.89
CA PHE A 77 -10.44 3.82 4.07
C PHE A 77 -10.56 4.51 5.44
N GLU A 78 -10.69 5.84 5.46
CA GLU A 78 -10.59 6.59 6.72
C GLU A 78 -11.92 6.68 7.45
N ASP A 79 -12.98 7.06 6.74
CA ASP A 79 -14.29 7.26 7.34
C ASP A 79 -15.40 7.06 6.31
N TYR A 80 -16.62 6.81 6.77
CA TYR A 80 -17.80 6.74 5.94
C TYR A 80 -19.06 7.07 6.71
N LYS A 81 -20.05 7.54 5.97
CA LYS A 81 -21.42 7.67 6.43
C LYS A 81 -22.34 6.98 5.46
N ASP A 82 -23.11 6.03 5.97
CA ASP A 82 -24.13 5.39 5.17
C ASP A 82 -25.30 6.34 4.87
N PRO A 83 -25.89 6.26 3.66
CA PRO A 83 -27.05 7.07 3.28
C PRO A 83 -28.28 6.67 4.10
N GLY A 84 -29.04 7.69 4.54
CA GLY A 84 -30.34 7.50 5.20
C GLY A 84 -31.50 7.58 4.21
N HIS A 85 -32.65 6.99 4.57
CA HIS A 85 -33.84 6.89 3.71
C HIS A 85 -34.55 8.23 3.45
N PHE A 86 -34.47 9.20 4.37
CA PHE A 86 -35.21 10.47 4.24
C PHE A 86 -34.33 11.69 4.01
N VAL A 87 -33.09 11.67 4.48
CA VAL A 87 -32.22 12.84 4.45
C VAL A 87 -30.77 12.39 4.53
N GLY A 88 -29.98 12.87 3.58
CA GLY A 88 -28.53 12.70 3.59
C GLY A 88 -28.02 11.72 2.55
N LYS A 89 -27.16 12.22 1.67
CA LYS A 89 -26.34 11.39 0.81
C LYS A 89 -25.28 10.72 1.68
N GLY A 90 -25.07 9.43 1.44
CA GLY A 90 -23.93 8.72 2.04
C GLY A 90 -22.63 9.27 1.46
N TRP A 91 -21.56 9.23 2.24
CA TRP A 91 -20.25 9.65 1.80
C TRP A 91 -19.18 8.68 2.30
N MET A 92 -18.05 8.64 1.64
CA MET A 92 -16.87 7.89 2.07
C MET A 92 -15.62 8.75 1.92
N GLU A 93 -14.60 8.51 2.72
CA GLU A 93 -13.33 9.24 2.72
C GLU A 93 -12.17 8.27 2.50
N LEU A 94 -11.32 8.59 1.52
CA LEU A 94 -10.10 7.86 1.20
C LEU A 94 -8.92 8.78 1.42
N ARG A 95 -7.92 8.29 2.14
CA ARG A 95 -6.65 8.98 2.32
C ARG A 95 -5.49 8.12 1.91
N PHE A 96 -4.58 8.71 1.16
CA PHE A 96 -3.34 8.07 0.73
C PHE A 96 -2.21 8.60 1.58
N ASP A 97 -1.53 7.70 2.29
CA ASP A 97 -0.51 8.02 3.30
C ASP A 97 0.92 7.71 2.83
N ARG A 98 1.07 6.91 1.77
CA ARG A 98 2.38 6.53 1.24
C ARG A 98 2.33 6.27 -0.27
N MET A 99 3.43 6.60 -0.92
CA MET A 99 3.71 6.25 -2.30
C MET A 99 4.86 5.25 -2.31
N VAL A 100 4.69 4.17 -3.06
CA VAL A 100 5.75 3.20 -3.30
C VAL A 100 6.21 3.35 -4.73
N ILE A 101 7.52 3.55 -4.87
CA ILE A 101 8.24 3.64 -6.12
C ILE A 101 9.10 2.38 -6.23
N GLU A 102 8.86 1.59 -7.27
CA GLU A 102 9.67 0.44 -7.63
C GLU A 102 11.13 0.90 -7.90
N PRO A 103 12.17 0.23 -7.38
CA PRO A 103 12.15 -1.10 -6.76
C PRO A 103 11.81 -1.16 -5.26
N ASP A 104 12.23 -0.21 -4.42
CA ASP A 104 12.05 -0.34 -2.94
C ASP A 104 11.91 1.01 -2.21
N THR A 105 11.57 2.09 -2.91
CA THR A 105 11.48 3.42 -2.28
C THR A 105 10.06 3.70 -1.81
N THR A 106 9.86 3.85 -0.50
CA THR A 106 8.57 4.29 0.06
C THR A 106 8.68 5.74 0.55
N ILE A 107 7.82 6.59 0.03
CA ILE A 107 7.75 8.02 0.36
C ILE A 107 6.45 8.26 1.11
N PRO A 108 6.46 8.81 2.32
CA PRO A 108 5.24 9.22 3.01
C PRO A 108 4.61 10.39 2.25
N ILE A 109 3.31 10.32 1.99
CA ILE A 109 2.57 11.39 1.32
C ILE A 109 1.29 11.68 2.09
N ASP A 110 0.79 12.92 2.07
CA ASP A 110 -0.60 13.20 2.44
C ASP A 110 -1.35 13.63 1.18
N ALA A 111 -2.19 12.74 0.66
CA ALA A 111 -2.99 13.04 -0.52
C ALA A 111 -4.47 12.77 -0.30
N LYS A 112 -5.29 13.74 -0.72
CA LYS A 112 -6.75 13.72 -0.60
C LYS A 112 -7.39 13.56 -1.97
N VAL A 113 -8.52 12.86 -2.03
CA VAL A 113 -9.30 12.74 -3.27
C VAL A 113 -9.93 14.10 -3.59
N VAL A 114 -9.81 14.56 -4.84
CA VAL A 114 -10.43 15.81 -5.31
C VAL A 114 -11.43 15.58 -6.42
N ALA A 115 -11.25 14.54 -7.24
CA ALA A 115 -12.23 14.19 -8.25
C ALA A 115 -12.33 12.68 -8.44
N VAL A 116 -13.58 12.23 -8.61
CA VAL A 116 -13.93 10.86 -8.96
C VAL A 116 -14.96 10.91 -10.10
N PRO A 117 -14.75 10.19 -11.21
CA PRO A 117 -15.71 10.10 -12.30
C PRO A 117 -17.08 9.68 -11.81
N GLY A 118 -18.07 10.54 -12.05
CA GLY A 118 -19.46 10.27 -11.72
C GLY A 118 -19.84 10.45 -10.24
N TYR A 119 -18.94 10.92 -9.37
CA TYR A 119 -19.29 11.30 -8.00
C TYR A 119 -18.89 12.75 -7.74
N ASN A 120 -19.55 13.37 -6.76
CA ASN A 120 -19.14 14.69 -6.28
C ASN A 120 -18.20 14.51 -5.09
N VAL A 121 -17.18 15.36 -4.98
CA VAL A 121 -16.19 15.28 -3.92
C VAL A 121 -16.18 16.61 -3.17
N ASP A 122 -16.35 16.56 -1.85
CA ASP A 122 -16.34 17.73 -0.99
C ASP A 122 -14.92 18.24 -0.75
N ARG A 123 -14.78 19.44 -0.17
CA ARG A 123 -13.48 20.07 0.15
C ARG A 123 -12.60 19.22 1.06
N ASP A 124 -13.22 18.42 1.93
CA ASP A 124 -12.51 17.54 2.85
C ASP A 124 -11.95 16.29 2.16
N GLY A 125 -12.36 16.02 0.91
CA GLY A 125 -11.98 14.81 0.15
C GLY A 125 -13.01 13.68 0.24
N ARG A 126 -14.21 13.98 0.74
CA ARG A 126 -15.30 13.01 0.90
C ARG A 126 -16.03 12.81 -0.42
N ILE A 127 -16.14 11.56 -0.84
CA ILE A 127 -16.84 11.13 -2.04
C ILE A 127 -18.33 10.97 -1.70
N VAL A 128 -19.14 11.88 -2.20
CA VAL A 128 -20.59 11.93 -1.93
C VAL A 128 -21.33 11.04 -2.94
N GLY A 129 -22.12 10.11 -2.41
CA GLY A 129 -22.96 9.21 -3.19
C GLY A 129 -24.06 9.93 -3.98
N LYS A 130 -24.52 9.28 -5.04
CA LYS A 130 -25.69 9.74 -5.81
C LYS A 130 -26.93 9.51 -4.97
N GLY A 131 -27.64 10.58 -4.61
CA GLY A 131 -28.93 10.47 -3.94
C GLY A 131 -29.99 9.91 -4.89
N HIS A 132 -30.96 9.17 -4.35
CA HIS A 132 -32.15 8.74 -5.06
C HIS A 132 -33.40 9.24 -4.33
N GLU A 133 -33.78 10.48 -4.58
CA GLU A 133 -34.97 11.09 -3.96
C GLU A 133 -36.29 10.51 -4.53
N THR A 134 -36.27 10.05 -5.78
CA THR A 134 -37.51 9.74 -6.52
C THR A 134 -38.12 8.37 -6.22
N ARG A 135 -37.34 7.35 -5.86
CA ARG A 135 -37.89 6.00 -5.58
C ARG A 135 -38.58 5.93 -4.21
N ASP A 136 -38.09 6.71 -3.26
CA ASP A 136 -38.57 6.67 -1.88
C ASP A 136 -39.91 7.41 -1.73
N ILE A 137 -40.15 8.48 -2.52
CA ILE A 137 -41.45 9.16 -2.59
C ILE A 137 -42.56 8.23 -3.10
N VAL A 138 -42.29 7.47 -4.17
CA VAL A 138 -43.29 6.56 -4.77
C VAL A 138 -43.64 5.43 -3.79
N THR A 139 -42.64 4.84 -3.14
CA THR A 139 -42.87 3.77 -2.15
C THR A 139 -43.65 4.31 -0.95
N TRP A 140 -43.35 5.55 -0.52
CA TRP A 140 -44.08 6.23 0.55
C TRP A 140 -45.53 6.60 0.19
N SER A 141 -45.89 6.66 -1.08
CA SER A 141 -47.26 6.94 -1.49
C SER A 141 -48.22 5.74 -1.37
N ILE A 142 -47.71 4.54 -1.06
CA ILE A 142 -48.51 3.30 -0.95
C ILE A 142 -48.70 2.94 0.54
N PRO A 143 -49.86 3.28 1.15
CA PRO A 143 -50.08 3.13 2.60
C PRO A 143 -50.06 1.69 3.11
N VAL A 144 -50.19 0.70 2.24
CA VAL A 144 -50.16 -0.74 2.60
C VAL A 144 -48.75 -1.22 2.94
N LEU A 145 -47.69 -0.58 2.42
CA LEU A 145 -46.30 -0.98 2.67
C LEU A 145 -45.66 -0.30 3.89
N TRP A 146 -46.34 0.71 4.45
CA TRP A 146 -45.82 1.54 5.55
C TRP A 146 -45.35 0.79 6.79
N PRO A 147 -46.03 -0.25 7.31
CA PRO A 147 -45.59 -0.91 8.55
C PRO A 147 -44.23 -1.61 8.40
N ILE A 148 -43.99 -2.23 7.24
CA ILE A 148 -42.72 -2.90 6.93
C ILE A 148 -41.63 -1.85 6.66
N ASP A 149 -42.01 -0.77 5.97
CA ASP A 149 -41.10 0.32 5.68
C ASP A 149 -40.66 1.04 6.95
N LEU A 150 -41.56 1.24 7.94
CA LEU A 150 -41.28 1.87 9.22
C LEU A 150 -40.21 1.11 10.05
N ILE A 151 -40.21 -0.22 9.95
CA ILE A 151 -39.24 -1.08 10.64
C ILE A 151 -37.87 -1.06 9.93
N MET A 152 -37.85 -0.92 8.60
CA MET A 152 -36.63 -0.91 7.78
C MET A 152 -36.08 0.48 7.44
N LEU A 153 -36.63 1.54 8.05
CA LEU A 153 -36.23 2.94 7.84
C LEU A 153 -34.73 3.24 7.98
N PRO A 154 -33.96 2.63 8.91
CA PRO A 154 -32.57 3.07 9.11
C PRO A 154 -31.59 2.63 8.00
N MET A 155 -31.97 1.72 7.08
CA MET A 155 -31.00 1.02 6.22
C MET A 155 -31.26 1.10 4.70
N ARG A 156 -31.89 2.18 4.20
CA ARG A 156 -32.21 2.30 2.77
C ARG A 156 -31.61 3.53 2.12
N GLY A 157 -30.69 3.29 1.18
CA GLY A 157 -30.07 4.29 0.31
C GLY A 157 -28.90 3.68 -0.48
N PRO A 158 -28.67 4.09 -1.75
CA PRO A 158 -27.53 3.61 -2.52
C PRO A 158 -26.23 4.16 -1.94
N ARG A 159 -25.35 3.26 -1.47
CA ARG A 159 -24.02 3.63 -0.97
C ARG A 159 -23.17 4.14 -2.14
N PRO A 160 -22.26 5.11 -1.91
CA PRO A 160 -21.22 5.39 -2.88
C PRO A 160 -20.41 4.10 -3.09
N THR A 161 -20.17 3.74 -4.35
CA THR A 161 -19.46 2.51 -4.73
C THR A 161 -18.49 2.88 -5.84
N LEU A 162 -17.20 2.70 -5.58
CA LEU A 162 -16.18 2.80 -6.63
C LEU A 162 -16.11 1.45 -7.31
N LYS A 163 -16.14 1.47 -8.64
CA LYS A 163 -15.94 0.26 -9.43
C LYS A 163 -14.45 -0.09 -9.45
N GLU A 164 -14.15 -1.33 -9.80
CA GLU A 164 -12.77 -1.69 -10.16
C GLU A 164 -12.26 -0.73 -11.25
N GLU A 165 -10.97 -0.41 -11.18
CA GLU A 165 -10.27 0.44 -12.16
C GLU A 165 -10.82 1.87 -12.28
N THR A 166 -11.49 2.37 -11.24
CA THR A 166 -11.94 3.76 -11.23
C THR A 166 -10.75 4.70 -11.15
N ARG A 167 -10.64 5.62 -12.12
CA ARG A 167 -9.65 6.70 -12.11
C ARG A 167 -9.98 7.71 -11.02
N LEU A 168 -9.06 7.98 -10.11
CA LEU A 168 -9.15 9.04 -9.10
C LEU A 168 -8.18 10.17 -9.44
N THR A 169 -8.57 11.39 -9.13
CA THR A 169 -7.67 12.54 -9.09
C THR A 169 -7.44 12.92 -7.65
N LEU A 170 -6.18 12.85 -7.23
CA LEU A 170 -5.72 13.14 -5.89
C LEU A 170 -5.01 14.48 -5.90
N LYS A 171 -5.15 15.23 -4.81
CA LYS A 171 -4.37 16.43 -4.54
C LYS A 171 -3.40 16.13 -3.43
N VAL A 172 -2.12 16.38 -3.72
CA VAL A 172 -1.06 16.30 -2.72
C VAL A 172 -1.19 17.49 -1.78
N MET A 173 -1.10 17.27 -0.47
CA MET A 173 -1.24 18.32 0.54
C MET A 173 0.11 18.89 0.98
N ASP A 174 1.17 18.08 0.94
CA ASP A 174 2.52 18.47 1.38
C ASP A 174 3.52 18.44 0.22
N ASP A 175 4.63 19.16 0.37
CA ASP A 175 5.73 19.11 -0.58
C ASP A 175 6.48 17.77 -0.46
N LEU A 176 6.72 17.10 -1.59
CA LEU A 176 7.34 15.78 -1.64
C LEU A 176 8.61 15.83 -2.47
N ALA A 177 9.74 15.40 -1.90
CA ALA A 177 10.95 15.14 -2.67
C ALA A 177 10.87 13.74 -3.27
N VAL A 178 10.74 13.66 -4.60
CA VAL A 178 10.86 12.40 -5.32
C VAL A 178 12.32 12.21 -5.69
N PRO A 179 12.95 11.09 -5.30
CA PRO A 179 14.27 10.77 -5.78
C PRO A 179 14.15 10.54 -7.28
N THR A 180 14.87 11.34 -8.06
CA THR A 180 15.00 11.08 -9.48
C THR A 180 15.83 9.82 -9.60
N THR A 181 15.17 8.67 -9.81
CA THR A 181 15.88 7.49 -10.33
C THR A 181 16.43 7.92 -11.67
N GLU A 182 17.75 8.10 -11.75
CA GLU A 182 18.43 8.41 -13.00
C GLU A 182 17.98 7.36 -14.04
N ALA A 183 17.14 7.78 -15.00
CA ALA A 183 16.88 6.96 -16.16
C ALA A 183 18.24 6.59 -16.75
N PRO A 184 18.49 5.30 -17.10
CA PRO A 184 19.79 4.87 -17.58
C PRO A 184 20.23 5.82 -18.69
N GLN A 185 21.34 6.51 -18.46
CA GLN A 185 21.83 7.61 -19.27
C GLN A 185 21.90 7.16 -20.72
N GLN A 186 20.93 7.59 -21.52
CA GLN A 186 20.80 7.18 -22.90
C GLN A 186 21.80 8.00 -23.69
N GLU A 187 22.87 7.36 -24.15
CA GLU A 187 23.86 8.04 -24.95
C GLU A 187 23.19 8.58 -26.23
N PRO A 188 23.67 9.70 -26.80
CA PRO A 188 23.11 10.29 -28.04
C PRO A 188 23.08 9.32 -29.23
N SER A 189 23.78 8.19 -29.13
CA SER A 189 23.79 7.04 -30.04
C SER A 189 22.65 6.03 -29.82
N GLY A 190 21.73 6.27 -28.89
CA GLY A 190 20.53 5.44 -28.65
C GLY A 190 20.79 4.12 -27.91
N LEU A 191 22.02 3.88 -27.47
CA LEU A 191 22.41 2.67 -26.74
C LEU A 191 22.25 2.88 -25.23
N LEU A 192 21.61 1.93 -24.57
CA LEU A 192 21.53 1.87 -23.10
C LEU A 192 22.94 1.59 -22.56
N ARG A 193 23.51 2.54 -21.82
CA ARG A 193 24.79 2.35 -21.13
C ARG A 193 24.58 1.33 -20.01
N ARG A 194 25.03 0.09 -20.22
CA ARG A 194 25.15 -0.92 -19.16
C ARG A 194 26.10 -0.34 -18.12
N GLN A 195 25.62 -0.08 -16.90
CA GLN A 195 26.50 0.30 -15.80
C GLN A 195 27.61 -0.76 -15.72
N PRO A 196 28.89 -0.36 -15.62
CA PRO A 196 29.96 -1.31 -15.43
C PRO A 196 29.72 -1.97 -14.07
N THR A 197 29.21 -3.21 -14.10
CA THR A 197 29.30 -4.10 -12.94
C THR A 197 30.76 -4.11 -12.55
N SER A 198 31.10 -3.51 -11.42
CA SER A 198 32.40 -3.70 -10.80
C SER A 198 32.59 -5.20 -10.68
N TYR A 199 33.48 -5.75 -11.50
CA TYR A 199 33.84 -7.15 -11.41
C TYR A 199 34.54 -7.31 -10.06
N THR A 200 33.78 -7.71 -9.04
CA THR A 200 34.36 -8.27 -7.83
C THR A 200 34.89 -9.63 -8.25
N PRO A 201 36.22 -9.84 -8.35
CA PRO A 201 36.73 -11.16 -8.63
C PRO A 201 36.16 -12.12 -7.58
N PRO A 202 35.75 -13.34 -7.97
CA PRO A 202 35.30 -14.32 -7.00
C PRO A 202 36.39 -14.46 -5.92
N PRO A 203 36.01 -14.49 -4.62
CA PRO A 203 36.98 -14.66 -3.56
C PRO A 203 37.82 -15.90 -3.86
N PRO A 204 39.14 -15.85 -3.63
CA PRO A 204 39.99 -17.03 -3.80
C PRO A 204 39.38 -18.18 -2.98
N PRO A 205 39.41 -19.43 -3.50
CA PRO A 205 38.86 -20.56 -2.79
C PRO A 205 39.45 -20.61 -1.39
N GLU A 206 38.57 -20.65 -0.38
CA GLU A 206 38.97 -20.69 1.02
C GLU A 206 39.96 -21.85 1.22
N PRO A 207 41.07 -21.65 1.96
CA PRO A 207 41.95 -22.73 2.32
C PRO A 207 41.13 -23.78 3.07
N ALA A 208 41.29 -25.05 2.67
CA ALA A 208 40.55 -26.18 3.21
C ALA A 208 40.52 -26.10 4.74
N PRO A 209 39.35 -26.32 5.38
CA PRO A 209 39.22 -26.21 6.82
C PRO A 209 40.25 -27.14 7.47
N SER A 210 41.10 -26.57 8.31
CA SER A 210 41.97 -27.36 9.19
C SER A 210 41.07 -28.30 10.01
N PRO A 211 41.46 -29.56 10.22
CA PRO A 211 40.62 -30.49 10.98
C PRO A 211 40.38 -29.90 12.37
N VAL A 212 39.12 -29.50 12.59
CA VAL A 212 38.66 -28.99 13.88
C VAL A 212 38.85 -30.13 14.87
N ALA A 213 39.72 -29.93 15.86
CA ALA A 213 39.77 -30.82 17.01
C ALA A 213 38.38 -30.79 17.65
N MET A 214 37.64 -31.89 17.53
CA MET A 214 36.30 -32.02 18.09
C MET A 214 36.38 -31.82 19.59
N SER A 215 36.07 -30.61 20.04
CA SER A 215 35.73 -30.33 21.42
C SER A 215 34.42 -31.06 21.69
N TYR A 216 34.52 -32.19 22.39
CA TYR A 216 33.39 -33.01 22.79
C TYR A 216 32.48 -32.18 23.70
N ILE A 217 31.38 -31.67 23.15
CA ILE A 217 30.31 -31.11 23.97
C ILE A 217 29.52 -32.31 24.50
N PRO A 218 29.55 -32.61 25.81
CA PRO A 218 28.76 -33.71 26.35
C PRO A 218 27.28 -33.43 26.07
N ALA A 219 26.59 -34.41 25.48
CA ALA A 219 25.18 -34.32 25.18
C ALA A 219 24.36 -34.00 26.45
N PRO A 220 23.33 -33.14 26.38
CA PRO A 220 22.48 -32.88 27.53
C PRO A 220 21.75 -34.17 27.96
N PRO A 221 21.51 -34.35 29.27
CA PRO A 221 20.85 -35.55 29.77
C PRO A 221 19.43 -35.65 29.20
N VAL A 222 19.13 -36.81 28.62
CA VAL A 222 17.79 -37.14 28.11
C VAL A 222 16.88 -37.42 29.32
N TYR A 223 15.98 -36.49 29.61
CA TYR A 223 14.91 -36.72 30.58
C TYR A 223 13.84 -37.62 29.96
N TYR A 224 13.79 -38.88 30.39
CA TYR A 224 12.65 -39.75 30.12
C TYR A 224 11.48 -39.33 31.02
N TYR A 225 10.48 -38.68 30.43
CA TYR A 225 9.18 -38.53 31.08
C TYR A 225 8.42 -39.86 30.95
N PRO A 226 8.00 -40.48 32.06
CA PRO A 226 7.13 -41.65 31.98
C PRO A 226 5.79 -41.24 31.34
N ALA A 227 5.30 -42.06 30.41
CA ALA A 227 4.01 -41.84 29.79
C ALA A 227 2.91 -41.81 30.88
N PRO A 228 1.91 -40.91 30.79
CA PRO A 228 0.84 -40.86 31.76
C PRO A 228 -0.03 -42.12 31.64
N ALA A 229 -0.11 -42.88 32.74
CA ALA A 229 -0.91 -44.11 32.79
C ALA A 229 -2.38 -43.81 32.49
N ARG A 230 -2.94 -44.50 31.50
CA ARG A 230 -4.33 -44.31 31.08
C ARG A 230 -5.24 -45.06 32.05
N THR A 231 -6.19 -44.34 32.64
CA THR A 231 -7.25 -44.96 33.45
C THR A 231 -8.49 -45.16 32.60
N VAL A 232 -8.98 -46.40 32.57
CA VAL A 232 -10.19 -46.78 31.83
C VAL A 232 -11.20 -47.32 32.83
N TRP A 233 -12.47 -46.93 32.66
CA TRP A 233 -13.57 -47.46 33.44
C TRP A 233 -14.08 -48.75 32.79
N MET A 234 -14.04 -49.84 33.55
CA MET A 234 -14.57 -51.14 33.14
C MET A 234 -15.83 -51.44 33.95
N TYR A 235 -16.90 -51.84 33.27
CA TYR A 235 -18.17 -52.21 33.90
C TYR A 235 -18.34 -53.72 33.85
N ARG A 236 -18.49 -54.36 35.01
CA ARG A 236 -18.74 -55.80 35.13
C ARG A 236 -19.77 -56.06 36.21
N ASN A 237 -20.77 -56.87 35.92
CA ASN A 237 -21.86 -57.23 36.84
C ASN A 237 -22.57 -56.01 37.48
N GLY A 238 -22.77 -54.93 36.71
CA GLY A 238 -23.49 -53.74 37.18
C GLY A 238 -22.67 -52.74 38.03
N TYR A 239 -21.40 -53.03 38.31
CA TYR A 239 -20.51 -52.13 39.05
C TYR A 239 -19.39 -51.57 38.15
N ALA A 240 -19.01 -50.32 38.40
CA ALA A 240 -17.95 -49.62 37.67
C ALA A 240 -16.63 -49.72 38.44
N TYR A 241 -15.57 -50.18 37.79
CA TYR A 241 -14.24 -50.28 38.35
C TYR A 241 -13.27 -49.41 37.55
N ARG A 242 -12.46 -48.61 38.25
CA ARG A 242 -11.39 -47.82 37.63
C ARG A 242 -10.13 -48.66 37.60
N VAL A 243 -9.63 -48.97 36.40
CA VAL A 243 -8.40 -49.75 36.23
C VAL A 243 -7.36 -48.86 35.53
N THR A 244 -6.17 -48.81 36.11
CA THR A 244 -5.02 -48.11 35.52
C THR A 244 -4.22 -49.12 34.71
N ILE A 245 -4.06 -48.85 33.41
CA ILE A 245 -3.27 -49.69 32.50
C ILE A 245 -1.91 -48.98 32.31
N PRO A 246 -0.78 -49.70 32.50
CA PRO A 246 0.55 -49.13 32.29
C PRO A 246 0.79 -48.75 30.82
#